data_AF-A0A382XKW2-F1
#
_entry.id   AF-A0A382XKW2-F1
#
_cell.length_a   1.000
_cell.length_b   1.000
_cell.length_c   1.000
_cell.angle_alpha   90.00
_cell.angle_beta   90.00
_cell.angle_gamma   90.00
#
_symmetry.space_group_name_H-M   'P 1'
#
loop_
_entity.id
_entity.type
_entity.pdbx_description
1 polymer ?
#
loop_
_entity_poly.entity_id
_entity_poly.type
_entity_poly.pdbx_seq_one_letter_code
_entity_poly.pdbx_strand_id
1 'polypeptide(L)'
;MEHSSAFIPIIVFLVVYIAITFELVNKAAAALAGVGVLVVSHVLTEHQAVEFIDFETLMLLTGMMILVNLIKQSGFFTIISVRIAEFTKGNPVKILCLFSVVTALMSAFLDNVTTVLIVIPIIIELTRGMGLNPKNYVLSQAIISNVGGAATLIGDPPNVIIGSKVGLSFNQFIVNLTPVIIPIFIIVLGYIWYINRVEFKPINTSMVKLVSVELLLEKIRFEFSNVRVDQNLMIKSIACLMLAILLFITQTLTG
;
A
#
# COMPACT_ATOMS: atom_id res chain seq x y z
N MET A 1 15.99 34.72 -28.79
CA MET A 1 14.69 34.99 -28.15
C MET A 1 14.05 33.74 -27.54
N GLU A 2 14.60 32.53 -27.73
CA GLU A 2 14.06 31.27 -27.15
C GLU A 2 14.36 31.08 -25.65
N HIS A 3 15.45 31.66 -25.12
CA HIS A 3 15.83 31.47 -23.71
C HIS A 3 14.91 32.19 -22.71
N SER A 4 14.20 33.26 -23.12
CA SER A 4 13.36 34.05 -22.21
C SER A 4 12.03 33.37 -21.90
N SER A 5 11.51 32.55 -22.82
CA SER A 5 10.21 31.88 -22.68
C SER A 5 10.26 30.64 -21.77
N ALA A 6 11.44 30.08 -21.52
CA ALA A 6 11.62 28.91 -20.66
C ALA A 6 11.68 29.26 -19.16
N PHE A 7 11.98 30.51 -18.82
CA PHE A 7 12.22 30.92 -17.42
C PHE A 7 10.95 30.84 -16.57
N ILE A 8 9.81 31.25 -17.13
CA ILE A 8 8.50 31.18 -16.47
C ILE A 8 8.12 29.74 -16.11
N PRO A 9 8.10 28.77 -17.05
CA PRO A 9 7.77 27.39 -16.70
C PRO A 9 8.76 26.75 -15.73
N ILE A 10 10.05 27.08 -15.79
CA ILE A 10 11.03 26.59 -14.81
C ILE A 10 10.73 27.11 -13.40
N ILE A 11 10.44 28.41 -13.25
CA ILE A 11 10.09 28.99 -11.95
C ILE A 11 8.80 28.36 -11.43
N VAL A 12 7.76 28.28 -12.26
CA VAL A 12 6.48 27.68 -11.85
C VAL A 12 6.70 26.23 -11.43
N PHE A 13 7.47 25.45 -12.19
CA PHE A 13 7.82 24.08 -11.82
C PHE A 13 8.52 24.01 -10.47
N LEU A 14 9.55 24.83 -10.22
CA LEU A 14 10.28 24.83 -8.95
C LEU A 14 9.39 25.23 -7.78
N VAL A 15 8.54 26.24 -7.94
CA VAL A 15 7.61 26.69 -6.89
C VAL A 15 6.59 25.60 -6.57
N VAL A 16 5.97 25.00 -7.58
CA VAL A 16 5.02 23.89 -7.41
C VAL A 16 5.70 22.68 -6.78
N TYR A 17 6.91 22.35 -7.24
CA TYR A 17 7.70 21.24 -6.71
C TYR A 17 8.01 21.44 -5.22
N ILE A 18 8.51 22.62 -4.84
CA ILE A 18 8.75 22.99 -3.42
C ILE A 18 7.45 22.90 -2.63
N ALA A 19 6.34 23.45 -3.14
CA ALA A 19 5.05 23.42 -2.46
C ALA A 19 4.55 21.99 -2.21
N ILE A 20 4.75 21.07 -3.17
CA ILE A 20 4.40 19.65 -3.05
C ILE A 20 5.36 18.93 -2.09
N THR A 21 6.67 19.15 -2.19
CA THR A 21 7.69 18.48 -1.37
C THR A 21 7.57 18.82 0.11
N PHE A 22 7.33 20.09 0.43
CA PHE A 22 7.13 20.54 1.82
C PHE A 22 5.67 20.47 2.28
N GLU A 23 4.79 19.89 1.46
CA GLU A 23 3.35 19.75 1.73
C GLU A 23 2.68 21.06 2.20
N LEU A 24 3.10 22.21 1.64
CA LEU A 24 2.62 23.54 2.03
C LEU A 24 1.13 23.74 1.68
N VAL A 25 0.67 23.05 0.64
CA VAL A 25 -0.71 23.05 0.16
C VAL A 25 -1.06 21.66 -0.39
N ASN A 26 -2.35 21.42 -0.66
CA ASN A 26 -2.79 20.18 -1.30
C ASN A 26 -2.09 19.99 -2.66
N LYS A 27 -1.59 18.77 -2.92
CA LYS A 27 -0.82 18.41 -4.13
C LYS A 27 -1.57 18.73 -5.43
N ALA A 28 -2.87 18.44 -5.47
CA ALA A 28 -3.72 18.75 -6.62
C ALA A 28 -3.91 20.27 -6.78
N ALA A 29 -4.10 21.00 -5.68
CA ALA A 29 -4.23 22.46 -5.72
C ALA A 29 -2.92 23.13 -6.20
N ALA A 30 -1.76 22.68 -5.74
CA ALA A 30 -0.46 23.15 -6.22
C ALA A 30 -0.29 22.91 -7.73
N ALA A 31 -0.57 21.69 -8.20
CA ALA A 31 -0.46 21.33 -9.61
C ALA A 31 -1.41 22.16 -10.49
N LEU A 32 -2.68 22.28 -10.11
CA LEU A 32 -3.68 23.05 -10.87
C LEU A 32 -3.38 24.56 -10.86
N ALA A 33 -2.93 25.11 -9.73
CA ALA A 33 -2.52 26.50 -9.65
C ALA A 33 -1.30 26.77 -10.55
N GLY A 34 -0.32 25.87 -10.57
CA GLY A 34 0.83 25.92 -11.47
C GLY A 34 0.41 25.96 -12.93
N VAL A 35 -0.46 25.02 -13.34
CA VAL A 35 -1.02 25.00 -14.70
C VAL A 35 -1.79 26.29 -15.00
N GLY A 36 -2.60 26.79 -14.07
CA GLY A 36 -3.32 28.05 -14.21
C GLY A 36 -2.39 29.25 -14.48
N VAL A 37 -1.26 29.33 -13.77
CA VAL A 37 -0.24 30.37 -14.01
C VAL A 37 0.36 30.25 -15.41
N LEU A 38 0.64 29.03 -15.88
CA LEU A 38 1.18 28.80 -17.23
C LEU A 38 0.20 29.20 -18.33
N VAL A 39 -1.10 28.94 -18.12
CA VAL A 39 -2.17 29.33 -19.06
C VAL A 39 -2.35 30.85 -19.09
N VAL A 40 -2.46 31.50 -17.93
CA VAL A 40 -2.61 32.97 -17.84
C VAL A 40 -1.37 33.69 -18.41
N SER A 41 -0.18 33.11 -18.22
CA SER A 41 1.07 33.65 -18.78
C SER A 41 1.25 33.37 -20.28
N HIS A 42 0.28 32.73 -20.94
CA HIS A 42 0.32 32.35 -22.36
C HIS A 42 1.52 31.45 -22.73
N VAL A 43 2.08 30.74 -21.76
CA VAL A 43 3.14 29.74 -21.97
C VAL A 43 2.54 28.46 -22.54
N LEU A 44 1.33 28.12 -22.10
CA LEU A 44 0.53 27.00 -22.58
C LEU A 44 -0.86 27.49 -22.97
N THR A 45 -1.41 26.91 -24.03
CA THR A 45 -2.83 27.10 -24.35
C THR A 45 -3.70 26.19 -23.49
N GLU A 46 -4.98 26.54 -23.32
CA GLU A 46 -5.97 25.73 -22.61
C GLU A 46 -6.06 24.30 -23.20
N HIS A 47 -6.05 24.19 -24.53
CA HIS A 47 -6.08 22.92 -25.23
C HIS A 47 -4.85 22.05 -24.93
N GLN A 48 -3.65 22.63 -24.98
CA GLN A 48 -2.42 21.92 -24.63
C GLN A 48 -2.41 21.48 -23.17
N ALA A 49 -2.89 22.33 -22.26
CA ALA A 49 -2.98 22.00 -20.84
C ALA A 49 -3.86 20.75 -20.60
N VAL A 50 -4.98 20.64 -21.30
CA VAL A 50 -5.86 19.45 -21.24
C VAL A 50 -5.21 18.23 -21.89
N GLU A 51 -4.49 18.40 -22.99
CA GLU A 51 -3.77 17.30 -23.67
C GLU A 51 -2.69 16.66 -22.78
N PHE A 52 -2.08 17.43 -21.87
CA PHE A 52 -1.15 16.88 -20.87
C PHE A 52 -1.80 16.04 -19.78
N ILE A 53 -3.14 16.06 -19.66
CA ILE A 53 -3.85 15.25 -18.67
C ILE A 53 -3.94 13.81 -19.16
N ASP A 54 -3.34 12.91 -18.40
CA ASP A 54 -3.41 11.47 -18.63
C ASP A 54 -4.72 10.90 -18.07
N PHE A 55 -5.80 11.02 -18.84
CA PHE A 55 -7.12 10.54 -18.43
C PHE A 55 -7.17 9.02 -18.24
N GLU A 56 -6.37 8.26 -18.99
CA GLU A 56 -6.27 6.81 -18.83
C GLU A 56 -5.75 6.47 -17.42
N THR A 57 -4.62 7.05 -17.03
CA THR A 57 -4.05 6.87 -15.69
C THR A 57 -5.00 7.34 -14.60
N LEU A 58 -5.67 8.49 -14.77
CA LEU A 58 -6.60 9.02 -13.77
C LEU A 58 -7.83 8.12 -13.57
N MET A 59 -8.43 7.65 -14.66
CA MET A 59 -9.58 6.75 -14.60
C MET A 59 -9.21 5.40 -14.00
N LEU A 60 -8.02 4.90 -14.35
CA LEU A 60 -7.46 3.66 -13.82
C LEU A 60 -7.22 3.75 -12.31
N LEU A 61 -6.51 4.78 -11.86
CA LEU A 61 -6.25 5.02 -10.43
C LEU A 61 -7.55 5.20 -9.65
N THR A 62 -8.49 5.98 -10.19
CA THR A 62 -9.78 6.23 -9.53
C THR A 62 -10.58 4.94 -9.37
N GLY A 63 -10.71 4.15 -10.46
CA GLY A 63 -11.41 2.87 -10.42
C GLY A 63 -10.81 1.90 -9.41
N MET A 64 -9.48 1.74 -9.42
CA MET A 64 -8.79 0.85 -8.50
C MET A 64 -8.89 1.30 -7.04
N MET A 65 -8.77 2.60 -6.76
CA MET A 65 -8.92 3.13 -5.40
C MET A 65 -10.35 2.94 -4.87
N ILE A 66 -11.37 3.09 -5.71
CA ILE A 66 -12.76 2.81 -5.32
C ILE A 66 -12.91 1.33 -4.95
N LEU A 67 -12.42 0.40 -5.78
CA LEU A 67 -12.48 -1.04 -5.49
C LEU A 67 -11.77 -1.39 -4.18
N VAL A 68 -10.54 -0.91 -4.02
CA VAL A 68 -9.74 -1.10 -2.80
C VAL A 68 -10.48 -0.58 -1.55
N ASN A 69 -11.07 0.61 -1.63
CA ASN A 69 -11.80 1.20 -0.52
C ASN A 69 -13.08 0.41 -0.17
N LEU A 70 -13.78 -0.16 -1.15
CA LEU A 70 -14.95 -1.01 -0.91
C LEU A 70 -14.57 -2.30 -0.16
N ILE A 71 -13.47 -2.94 -0.56
CA ILE A 71 -12.99 -4.16 0.12
C ILE A 71 -12.54 -3.82 1.54
N LYS A 72 -11.87 -2.68 1.74
CA LYS A 72 -11.49 -2.19 3.06
C LYS A 72 -12.72 -1.99 3.96
N GLN A 73 -13.76 -1.32 3.47
CA GLN A 73 -14.99 -1.09 4.23
C GLN A 73 -15.75 -2.38 4.56
N SER A 74 -15.61 -3.42 3.73
CA SER A 74 -16.25 -4.72 3.99
C SER A 74 -15.69 -5.47 5.21
N GLY A 75 -14.49 -5.11 5.69
CA GLY A 75 -13.82 -5.79 6.80
C GLY A 75 -13.01 -7.03 6.41
N PHE A 76 -12.89 -7.36 5.11
CA PHE A 76 -12.14 -8.51 4.61
C PHE A 76 -10.70 -8.58 5.16
N PHE A 77 -9.97 -7.47 5.10
CA PHE A 77 -8.58 -7.41 5.54
C PHE A 77 -8.43 -7.52 7.06
N THR A 78 -9.42 -7.05 7.81
CA THR A 78 -9.50 -7.25 9.26
C THR A 78 -9.63 -8.74 9.59
N ILE A 79 -10.49 -9.47 8.88
CA ILE A 79 -10.67 -10.92 9.07
C ILE A 79 -9.35 -11.66 8.81
N ILE A 80 -8.67 -11.37 7.70
CA ILE A 80 -7.38 -11.99 7.39
C ILE A 80 -6.37 -11.73 8.50
N SER A 81 -6.25 -10.48 8.93
CA SER A 81 -5.25 -10.08 9.92
C SER A 81 -5.50 -10.72 11.29
N VAL A 82 -6.77 -10.81 11.74
CA VAL A 82 -7.15 -11.53 12.96
C VAL A 82 -6.85 -13.03 12.83
N ARG A 83 -7.20 -13.63 11.69
CA ARG A 83 -6.95 -15.05 11.47
C ARG A 83 -5.47 -15.38 11.54
N ILE A 84 -4.63 -14.54 10.94
CA ILE A 84 -3.17 -14.68 10.97
C ILE A 84 -2.64 -14.50 12.39
N ALA A 85 -3.17 -13.55 13.14
CA ALA A 85 -2.83 -13.38 14.55
C ALA A 85 -3.03 -14.68 15.35
N GLU A 86 -4.17 -15.36 15.19
CA GLU A 86 -4.46 -16.65 15.83
C GLU A 86 -3.43 -17.73 15.44
N PHE A 87 -3.06 -17.79 14.16
CA PHE A 87 -2.07 -18.77 13.65
C PHE A 87 -0.67 -18.56 14.24
N THR A 88 -0.32 -17.34 14.63
CA THR A 88 1.00 -17.07 15.21
C THR A 88 1.18 -17.69 16.60
N LYS A 89 0.09 -17.94 17.33
CA LYS A 89 0.06 -18.50 18.69
C LYS A 89 1.05 -17.83 19.65
N GLY A 90 1.24 -16.52 19.53
CA GLY A 90 2.17 -15.77 20.39
C GLY A 90 3.65 -16.09 20.15
N ASN A 91 4.05 -16.59 18.97
CA ASN A 91 5.46 -16.70 18.62
C ASN A 91 5.95 -15.40 17.94
N PRO A 92 6.91 -14.66 18.53
CA PRO A 92 7.41 -13.39 18.01
C PRO A 92 7.93 -13.47 16.55
N VAL A 93 8.58 -14.57 16.19
CA VAL A 93 9.11 -14.81 14.84
C VAL A 93 7.98 -15.12 13.86
N LYS A 94 6.98 -15.91 14.28
CA LYS A 94 5.81 -16.19 13.43
C LYS A 94 5.02 -14.92 13.17
N ILE A 95 4.87 -14.05 14.15
CA ILE A 95 4.23 -12.74 13.97
C ILE A 95 4.98 -11.97 12.89
N LEU A 96 6.31 -11.84 13.02
CA LEU A 96 7.10 -11.13 12.01
C LEU A 96 6.91 -11.72 10.62
N CYS A 97 7.13 -13.04 10.44
CA CYS A 97 7.12 -13.66 9.13
C CYS A 97 5.71 -13.72 8.51
N LEU A 98 4.70 -14.17 9.26
CA LEU A 98 3.34 -14.33 8.72
C LEU A 98 2.69 -12.98 8.41
N PHE A 99 2.83 -11.99 9.31
CA PHE A 99 2.33 -10.65 9.00
C PHE A 99 3.09 -10.04 7.82
N SER A 100 4.41 -10.23 7.72
CA SER A 100 5.17 -9.70 6.57
C SER A 100 4.70 -10.29 5.24
N VAL A 101 4.47 -11.61 5.18
CA VAL A 101 3.93 -12.26 3.97
C VAL A 101 2.55 -11.69 3.62
N VAL A 102 1.67 -11.58 4.61
CA VAL A 102 0.31 -11.08 4.41
C VAL A 102 0.32 -9.61 4.00
N THR A 103 1.13 -8.77 4.63
CA THR A 103 1.32 -7.36 4.30
C THR A 103 1.86 -7.21 2.87
N ALA A 104 2.85 -8.01 2.47
CA ALA A 104 3.37 -7.96 1.11
C ALA A 104 2.30 -8.36 0.08
N LEU A 105 1.55 -9.44 0.34
CA LEU A 105 0.47 -9.89 -0.53
C LEU A 105 -0.69 -8.90 -0.58
N MET A 106 -1.09 -8.34 0.57
CA MET A 106 -2.12 -7.32 0.65
C MET A 106 -1.70 -6.07 -0.13
N SER A 107 -0.49 -5.56 0.10
CA SER A 107 0.03 -4.38 -0.58
C SER A 107 0.27 -4.58 -2.08
N ALA A 108 0.37 -5.82 -2.56
CA ALA A 108 0.40 -6.09 -3.99
C ALA A 108 -0.96 -5.83 -4.68
N PHE A 109 -2.05 -5.68 -3.93
CA PHE A 109 -3.39 -5.38 -4.48
C PHE A 109 -4.03 -4.13 -3.88
N LEU A 110 -3.57 -3.70 -2.72
CA LEU A 110 -3.96 -2.50 -2.00
C LEU A 110 -2.85 -1.46 -2.12
N ASP A 111 -3.20 -0.18 -1.98
CA ASP A 111 -2.18 0.82 -1.72
C ASP A 111 -1.45 0.51 -0.39
N ASN A 112 -0.14 0.74 -0.39
CA ASN A 112 0.77 0.54 0.74
C ASN A 112 0.27 1.22 2.03
N VAL A 113 -0.20 2.46 1.95
CA VAL A 113 -0.71 3.22 3.09
C VAL A 113 -1.93 2.53 3.71
N THR A 114 -2.91 2.13 2.90
CA THR A 114 -4.09 1.39 3.36
C THR A 114 -3.70 0.09 4.04
N THR A 115 -2.79 -0.69 3.45
CA THR A 115 -2.32 -1.96 4.02
C THR A 115 -1.75 -1.75 5.42
N VAL A 116 -0.85 -0.77 5.55
CA VAL A 116 -0.19 -0.44 6.81
C VAL A 116 -1.18 0.05 7.86
N LEU A 117 -2.14 0.89 7.50
CA LEU A 117 -3.18 1.39 8.42
C LEU A 117 -4.07 0.29 8.98
N ILE A 118 -4.28 -0.80 8.22
CA ILE A 118 -5.08 -1.95 8.68
C ILE A 118 -4.25 -2.86 9.59
N VAL A 119 -3.01 -3.14 9.20
CA VAL A 119 -2.16 -4.14 9.87
C VAL A 119 -1.52 -3.61 11.17
N ILE A 120 -1.12 -2.32 11.21
CA ILE A 120 -0.44 -1.73 12.37
C ILE A 120 -1.23 -1.86 13.68
N PRO A 121 -2.53 -1.48 13.75
CA PRO A 121 -3.28 -1.55 15.00
C PRO A 121 -3.28 -2.96 15.59
N ILE A 122 -3.44 -3.97 14.73
CA ILE A 122 -3.47 -5.39 15.10
C ILE A 122 -2.12 -5.83 15.64
N ILE A 123 -1.03 -5.44 14.97
CA ILE A 123 0.33 -5.72 15.43
C ILE A 123 0.62 -5.04 16.77
N ILE A 124 0.22 -3.78 16.93
CA ILE A 124 0.44 -3.05 18.19
C ILE A 124 -0.29 -3.76 19.33
N GLU A 125 -1.54 -4.19 19.13
CA GLU A 125 -2.29 -4.87 20.18
C GLU A 125 -1.69 -6.24 20.52
N LEU A 126 -1.33 -7.03 19.52
CA LEU A 126 -0.67 -8.34 19.72
C LEU A 126 0.66 -8.21 20.45
N THR A 127 1.52 -7.31 19.98
CA THR A 127 2.87 -7.14 20.54
C THR A 127 2.84 -6.55 21.95
N ARG A 128 1.98 -5.55 22.21
CA ARG A 128 1.77 -5.03 23.57
C ARG A 128 1.25 -6.12 24.50
N GLY A 129 0.31 -6.92 24.03
CA GLY A 129 -0.23 -8.01 24.83
C GLY A 129 0.81 -9.07 25.21
N MET A 130 1.80 -9.25 24.37
CA MET A 130 2.93 -10.15 24.58
C MET A 130 4.08 -9.54 25.40
N GLY A 131 4.01 -8.25 25.73
CA GLY A 131 5.13 -7.50 26.32
C GLY A 131 6.31 -7.33 25.36
N LEU A 132 6.07 -7.37 24.05
CA LEU A 132 7.05 -7.08 23.00
C LEU A 132 7.03 -5.58 22.65
N ASN A 133 8.13 -5.10 22.08
CA ASN A 133 8.19 -3.72 21.59
C ASN A 133 7.51 -3.61 20.20
N PRO A 134 6.36 -2.91 20.08
CA PRO A 134 5.62 -2.81 18.81
C PRO A 134 6.43 -2.09 17.71
N LYS A 135 7.35 -1.21 18.08
CA LYS A 135 8.08 -0.33 17.15
C LYS A 135 8.73 -1.09 16.00
N ASN A 136 9.43 -2.19 16.32
CA ASN A 136 10.18 -2.93 15.33
C ASN A 136 9.25 -3.70 14.38
N TYR A 137 8.15 -4.24 14.88
CA TYR A 137 7.14 -4.89 14.04
C TYR A 137 6.44 -3.91 13.11
N VAL A 138 6.07 -2.74 13.62
CA VAL A 138 5.45 -1.67 12.82
C VAL A 138 6.39 -1.21 11.70
N LEU A 139 7.66 -0.92 12.03
CA LEU A 139 8.65 -0.53 11.03
C LEU A 139 8.86 -1.62 9.99
N SER A 140 8.89 -2.88 10.42
CA SER A 140 9.00 -4.03 9.51
C SER A 140 7.86 -4.06 8.52
N GLN A 141 6.61 -3.88 8.97
CA GLN A 141 5.46 -3.89 8.07
C GLN A 141 5.45 -2.70 7.11
N ALA A 142 5.88 -1.52 7.55
CA ALA A 142 5.96 -0.35 6.68
C ALA A 142 7.00 -0.55 5.55
N ILE A 143 8.12 -1.20 5.83
CA ILE A 143 9.11 -1.54 4.80
C ILE A 143 8.56 -2.64 3.87
N ILE A 144 8.01 -3.69 4.45
CA ILE A 144 7.51 -4.85 3.71
C ILE A 144 6.31 -4.50 2.83
N SER A 145 5.43 -3.57 3.24
CA SER A 145 4.32 -3.13 2.39
C SER A 145 4.85 -2.48 1.11
N ASN A 146 5.88 -1.63 1.19
CA ASN A 146 6.48 -1.01 0.02
C ASN A 146 7.13 -2.05 -0.90
N VAL A 147 7.82 -3.05 -0.34
CA VAL A 147 8.38 -4.17 -1.12
C VAL A 147 7.27 -4.96 -1.83
N GLY A 148 6.16 -5.25 -1.14
CA GLY A 148 5.02 -5.95 -1.72
C GLY A 148 4.28 -5.16 -2.80
N GLY A 149 4.03 -3.87 -2.57
CA GLY A 149 3.36 -2.99 -3.52
C GLY A 149 4.14 -2.77 -4.81
N ALA A 150 5.47 -2.84 -4.75
CA ALA A 150 6.33 -2.80 -5.94
C ALA A 150 6.21 -4.03 -6.86
N ALA A 151 5.58 -5.13 -6.41
CA ALA A 151 5.47 -6.36 -7.21
C ALA A 151 4.47 -6.27 -8.36
N THR A 152 3.46 -5.39 -8.26
CA THR A 152 2.36 -5.32 -9.22
C THR A 152 2.15 -3.90 -9.72
N LEU A 153 1.52 -3.79 -10.89
CA LEU A 153 1.18 -2.51 -11.49
C LEU A 153 0.22 -1.69 -10.60
N ILE A 154 -0.62 -2.38 -9.83
CA ILE A 154 -1.76 -1.80 -9.09
C ILE A 154 -1.38 -1.44 -7.64
N GLY A 155 -0.33 -2.04 -7.08
CA GLY A 155 0.01 -1.92 -5.66
C GLY A 155 0.41 -0.51 -5.20
N ASP A 156 0.79 0.39 -6.11
CA ASP A 156 1.16 1.76 -5.77
C ASP A 156 0.88 2.73 -6.95
N PRO A 157 0.41 3.98 -6.73
CA PRO A 157 0.16 4.92 -7.82
C PRO A 157 1.37 5.21 -8.75
N PRO A 158 2.62 5.28 -8.27
CA PRO A 158 3.79 5.40 -9.15
C PRO A 158 3.91 4.27 -10.16
N ASN A 159 3.57 3.03 -9.79
CA ASN A 159 3.63 1.89 -10.70
C ASN A 159 2.63 2.04 -11.85
N VAL A 160 1.40 2.45 -11.53
CA VAL A 160 0.35 2.72 -12.52
C VAL A 160 0.78 3.83 -13.48
N ILE A 161 1.35 4.93 -12.96
CA ILE A 161 1.84 6.05 -13.78
C ILE A 161 2.94 5.57 -14.73
N ILE A 162 3.93 4.82 -14.24
CA ILE A 162 5.02 4.28 -15.06
C ILE A 162 4.46 3.31 -16.12
N GLY A 163 3.57 2.41 -15.72
CA GLY A 163 3.02 1.42 -16.64
C GLY A 163 2.16 2.03 -17.73
N SER A 164 1.32 3.03 -17.41
CA SER A 164 0.54 3.75 -18.42
C SER A 164 1.42 4.58 -19.36
N LYS A 165 2.44 5.28 -18.84
CA LYS A 165 3.36 6.07 -19.68
C LYS A 165 4.23 5.24 -20.61
N VAL A 166 4.65 4.06 -20.18
CA VAL A 166 5.51 3.16 -20.99
C VAL A 166 4.67 2.18 -21.82
N GLY A 167 3.37 2.05 -21.55
CA GLY A 167 2.50 1.05 -22.17
C GLY A 167 2.79 -0.37 -21.69
N LEU A 168 3.25 -0.53 -20.43
CA LEU A 168 3.48 -1.84 -19.84
C LEU A 168 2.15 -2.48 -19.43
N SER A 169 1.95 -3.70 -19.87
CA SER A 169 0.82 -4.51 -19.42
C SER A 169 1.02 -5.01 -17.98
N PHE A 170 -0.10 -5.32 -17.31
CA PHE A 170 -0.09 -5.92 -15.96
C PHE A 170 0.77 -7.19 -15.88
N ASN A 171 0.68 -8.07 -16.88
CA ASN A 171 1.44 -9.32 -16.91
C ASN A 171 2.94 -9.07 -17.10
N GLN A 172 3.34 -8.12 -17.96
CA GLN A 172 4.75 -7.73 -18.11
C GLN A 172 5.30 -7.18 -16.80
N PHE A 173 4.53 -6.36 -16.09
CA PHE A 173 4.93 -5.81 -14.80
C PHE A 173 5.18 -6.93 -13.77
N ILE A 174 4.23 -7.86 -13.63
CA ILE A 174 4.36 -9.00 -12.72
C ILE A 174 5.54 -9.88 -13.08
N VAL A 175 5.68 -10.29 -14.34
CA VAL A 175 6.73 -11.21 -14.79
C VAL A 175 8.13 -10.60 -14.61
N ASN A 176 8.27 -9.28 -14.78
CA ASN A 176 9.55 -8.61 -14.66
C ASN A 176 9.91 -8.27 -13.20
N LEU A 177 8.95 -7.81 -12.39
CA LEU A 177 9.24 -7.33 -11.03
C LEU A 177 9.06 -8.39 -9.95
N THR A 178 8.07 -9.27 -10.04
CA THR A 178 7.82 -10.28 -9.00
C THR A 178 9.04 -11.18 -8.74
N PRO A 179 9.77 -11.68 -9.76
CA PRO A 179 10.97 -12.49 -9.52
C PRO A 179 12.09 -11.74 -8.80
N VAL A 180 12.16 -10.41 -8.94
CA VAL A 180 13.14 -9.55 -8.27
C VAL A 180 12.68 -9.19 -6.86
N ILE A 181 11.38 -8.99 -6.65
CA ILE A 181 10.80 -8.66 -5.36
C ILE A 181 10.88 -9.82 -4.37
N ILE A 182 10.74 -11.08 -4.80
CA ILE A 182 10.84 -12.26 -3.92
C ILE A 182 12.18 -12.31 -3.16
N PRO A 183 13.36 -12.26 -3.81
CA PRO A 183 14.64 -12.25 -3.10
C PRO A 183 14.83 -10.98 -2.27
N ILE A 184 14.37 -9.81 -2.73
CA ILE A 184 14.41 -8.57 -1.93
C ILE A 184 13.60 -8.74 -0.64
N PHE A 185 12.39 -9.29 -0.73
CA PHE A 185 11.54 -9.58 0.42
C PHE A 185 12.26 -10.49 1.42
N ILE A 186 12.90 -11.57 0.95
CA ILE A 186 13.64 -12.50 1.81
C ILE A 186 14.83 -11.80 2.47
N ILE A 187 15.60 -11.01 1.72
CA ILE A 187 16.76 -10.28 2.23
C ILE A 187 16.34 -9.24 3.27
N VAL A 188 15.30 -8.46 2.99
CA VAL A 188 14.78 -7.43 3.90
C VAL A 188 14.23 -8.08 5.17
N LEU A 189 13.44 -9.14 5.04
CA LEU A 189 12.91 -9.87 6.19
C LEU A 189 14.03 -10.49 7.04
N GLY A 190 15.05 -11.06 6.39
CA GLY A 190 16.23 -11.61 7.04
C GLY A 190 17.06 -10.54 7.76
N TYR A 191 17.25 -9.37 7.14
CA TYR A 191 17.95 -8.23 7.72
C TYR A 191 17.24 -7.70 8.97
N ILE A 192 15.92 -7.50 8.87
CA ILE A 192 15.06 -7.10 10.00
C ILE A 192 15.15 -8.13 11.13
N TRP A 193 15.03 -9.41 10.81
CA TRP A 193 15.15 -10.46 11.81
C TRP A 193 16.54 -10.47 12.47
N TYR A 194 17.60 -10.30 11.70
CA TYR A 194 18.98 -10.30 12.19
C TYR A 194 19.27 -9.14 13.15
N ILE A 195 18.85 -7.92 12.80
CA ILE A 195 19.12 -6.72 13.62
C ILE A 195 18.32 -6.72 14.92
N ASN A 196 17.10 -7.27 14.90
CA ASN A 196 16.22 -7.33 16.07
C ASN A 196 16.19 -8.74 16.73
N ARG A 197 17.18 -9.60 16.46
CA ARG A 197 17.24 -11.00 16.92
C ARG A 197 17.09 -11.18 18.43
N VAL A 198 17.46 -10.17 19.21
CA VAL A 198 17.38 -10.19 20.68
C VAL A 198 15.93 -10.03 21.16
N GLU A 199 15.12 -9.26 20.43
CA GLU A 199 13.72 -9.01 20.75
C GLU A 199 12.77 -10.08 20.20
N PHE A 200 13.16 -10.79 19.12
CA PHE A 200 12.36 -11.86 18.53
C PHE A 200 12.50 -13.23 19.20
N LYS A 201 13.08 -13.31 20.42
CA LYS A 201 13.19 -14.58 21.15
C LYS A 201 11.81 -15.08 21.58
N PRO A 202 11.50 -16.37 21.38
CA PRO A 202 10.21 -16.93 21.77
C PRO A 202 9.95 -16.76 23.27
N ILE A 203 8.74 -16.36 23.61
CA ILE A 203 8.26 -16.20 24.98
C ILE A 203 8.07 -17.59 25.56
N ASN A 204 9.12 -18.19 26.13
CA ASN A 204 9.12 -19.59 26.55
C ASN A 204 9.38 -19.78 28.06
N THR A 205 8.79 -18.97 28.95
CA THR A 205 9.15 -19.10 30.39
C THR A 205 8.06 -18.80 31.41
N SER A 206 6.84 -18.44 31.03
CA SER A 206 5.79 -18.24 32.05
C SER A 206 4.39 -18.52 31.50
N MET A 207 3.68 -19.45 32.15
CA MET A 207 2.24 -19.72 31.93
C MET A 207 1.41 -18.43 31.97
N VAL A 208 1.82 -17.46 32.79
CA VAL A 208 1.15 -16.15 32.90
C VAL A 208 1.18 -15.41 31.56
N LYS A 209 2.31 -15.43 30.83
CA LYS A 209 2.40 -14.78 29.51
C LYS A 209 1.57 -15.51 28.46
N LEU A 210 1.51 -16.84 28.49
CA LEU A 210 0.68 -17.61 27.56
C LEU A 210 -0.81 -17.33 27.77
N VAL A 211 -1.28 -17.31 29.02
CA VAL A 211 -2.65 -16.94 29.37
C VAL A 211 -2.94 -15.47 29.03
N SER A 212 -1.97 -14.57 29.21
CA SER A 212 -2.10 -13.17 28.77
C SER A 212 -2.32 -13.10 27.26
N VAL A 213 -1.53 -13.83 26.47
CA VAL A 213 -1.69 -13.89 25.02
C VAL A 213 -3.05 -14.46 24.64
N GLU A 214 -3.54 -15.52 25.29
CA GLU A 214 -4.87 -16.05 25.02
C GLU A 214 -5.97 -15.04 25.35
N LEU A 215 -5.91 -14.38 26.52
CA LEU A 215 -6.86 -13.33 26.90
C LEU A 215 -6.82 -12.12 25.95
N LEU A 216 -5.64 -11.77 25.44
CA LEU A 216 -5.47 -10.69 24.48
C LEU A 216 -5.92 -11.09 23.09
N LEU A 217 -5.67 -12.32 22.65
CA LEU A 217 -6.26 -12.87 21.43
C LEU A 217 -7.78 -12.91 21.54
N GLU A 218 -8.34 -13.22 22.70
CA GLU A 218 -9.78 -13.17 22.95
C GLU A 218 -10.33 -11.74 22.99
N LYS A 219 -9.59 -10.79 23.57
CA LYS A 219 -9.92 -9.36 23.53
C LYS A 219 -9.88 -8.79 22.11
N ILE A 220 -8.84 -9.12 21.35
CA ILE A 220 -8.72 -8.82 19.92
C ILE A 220 -9.90 -9.46 19.18
N ARG A 221 -10.21 -10.74 19.44
CA ARG A 221 -11.37 -11.41 18.86
C ARG A 221 -12.66 -10.65 19.16
N PHE A 222 -12.83 -10.12 20.37
CA PHE A 222 -14.02 -9.38 20.77
C PHE A 222 -14.09 -7.96 20.17
N GLU A 223 -13.01 -7.18 20.21
CA GLU A 223 -12.94 -5.84 19.61
C GLU A 223 -13.07 -5.90 18.09
N PHE A 224 -12.39 -6.85 17.45
CA PHE A 224 -12.45 -7.02 16.00
C PHE A 224 -13.68 -7.80 15.52
N SER A 225 -14.33 -8.62 16.35
CA SER A 225 -15.65 -9.17 16.05
C SER A 225 -16.75 -8.10 16.10
N ASN A 226 -16.52 -6.98 16.81
CA ASN A 226 -17.40 -5.81 16.79
C ASN A 226 -17.18 -4.89 15.58
N VAL A 227 -16.15 -5.13 14.77
CA VAL A 227 -16.05 -4.49 13.46
C VAL A 227 -17.19 -5.03 12.61
N ARG A 228 -18.06 -4.13 12.14
CA ARG A 228 -19.18 -4.49 11.26
C ARG A 228 -18.61 -5.05 9.95
N VAL A 229 -18.57 -6.37 9.84
CA VAL A 229 -18.28 -7.07 8.59
C VAL A 229 -19.56 -7.12 7.77
N ASP A 230 -19.59 -6.41 6.65
CA ASP A 230 -20.65 -6.55 5.67
C ASP A 230 -20.28 -7.67 4.70
N GLN A 231 -20.81 -8.87 4.95
CA GLN A 231 -20.53 -10.05 4.12
C GLN A 231 -21.02 -9.89 2.68
N ASN A 232 -22.13 -9.19 2.46
CA ASN A 232 -22.64 -8.94 1.12
C ASN A 232 -21.71 -8.00 0.35
N LEU A 233 -21.27 -6.92 1.00
CA LEU A 233 -20.29 -6.00 0.41
C LEU A 233 -18.95 -6.70 0.17
N MET A 234 -18.52 -7.57 1.10
CA MET A 234 -17.29 -8.33 0.97
C MET A 234 -17.30 -9.23 -0.26
N ILE A 235 -18.33 -10.05 -0.44
CA ILE A 235 -18.43 -10.96 -1.59
C ILE A 235 -18.46 -10.16 -2.90
N LYS A 236 -19.25 -9.08 -2.97
CA LYS A 236 -19.35 -8.23 -4.16
C LYS A 236 -18.02 -7.55 -4.49
N SER A 237 -17.34 -7.01 -3.49
CA SER A 237 -16.08 -6.28 -3.68
C SER A 237 -14.93 -7.20 -4.06
N ILE A 238 -14.83 -8.39 -3.45
CA ILE A 238 -13.85 -9.42 -3.84
C ILE A 238 -14.14 -9.93 -5.25
N ALA A 239 -15.40 -10.22 -5.58
CA ALA A 239 -15.77 -10.64 -6.94
C ALA A 239 -15.39 -9.57 -7.98
N CYS A 240 -15.61 -8.29 -7.65
CA CYS A 240 -15.23 -7.18 -8.52
C CYS A 240 -13.71 -7.05 -8.66
N LEU A 241 -12.94 -7.21 -7.57
CA LEU A 241 -11.48 -7.24 -7.64
C LEU A 241 -10.96 -8.39 -8.50
N MET A 242 -11.49 -9.60 -8.30
CA MET A 242 -11.10 -10.77 -9.09
C MET A 242 -11.43 -10.58 -10.56
N LEU A 243 -12.59 -10.00 -10.88
CA LEU A 243 -12.97 -9.64 -12.24
C LEU A 243 -12.01 -8.58 -12.82
N ALA A 244 -11.68 -7.54 -12.07
CA ALA A 244 -10.74 -6.51 -12.50
C ALA A 244 -9.36 -7.09 -12.80
N ILE A 245 -8.81 -7.91 -11.89
CA ILE A 245 -7.53 -8.61 -12.09
C ILE A 245 -7.60 -9.52 -13.32
N LEU A 246 -8.70 -10.25 -13.51
CA LEU A 246 -8.88 -11.11 -14.68
C LEU A 246 -8.90 -10.28 -15.97
N LEU A 247 -9.59 -9.13 -15.97
CA LEU A 247 -9.60 -8.21 -17.10
C LEU A 247 -8.19 -7.69 -17.43
N PHE A 248 -7.41 -7.29 -16.42
CA PHE A 248 -6.01 -6.89 -16.61
C PHE A 248 -5.14 -8.01 -17.20
N ILE A 249 -5.33 -9.25 -16.73
CA ILE A 249 -4.60 -10.40 -17.25
C ILE A 249 -5.02 -10.68 -18.71
N THR A 250 -6.31 -10.56 -19.03
CA THR A 250 -6.83 -10.82 -20.38
C THR A 250 -6.53 -9.69 -21.36
N GLN A 251 -6.36 -8.45 -20.89
CA GLN A 251 -6.01 -7.30 -21.73
C GLN A 251 -4.75 -7.59 -22.57
N THR A 252 -3.82 -8.38 -22.04
CA THR A 252 -2.57 -8.75 -22.73
C THR A 252 -2.74 -9.83 -23.79
N LEU A 253 -3.90 -10.49 -23.84
CA LEU A 253 -4.23 -11.50 -24.87
C LEU A 253 -5.00 -10.87 -26.03
N THR A 254 -5.67 -9.75 -25.78
CA THR A 254 -6.53 -9.04 -26.74
C THR A 254 -5.87 -7.83 -27.42
N GLY A 255 -4.64 -7.47 -27.04
CA GLY A 255 -3.90 -6.32 -27.54
C GLY A 255 -2.54 -6.69 -28.10
#